data_AF-A0A3T1Z2A6-F1
#
_entry.id   AF-A0A3T1Z2A6-F1
#
_cell.length_a   1.000
_cell.length_b   1.000
_cell.length_c   1.000
_cell.angle_alpha   90.00
_cell.angle_beta   90.00
_cell.angle_gamma   90.00
#
_symmetry.space_group_name_H-M   'P 1'
#
loop_
_entity.id
_entity.type
_entity.pdbx_description
1 polymer ?
#
loop_
_entity_poly.entity_id
_entity_poly.type
_entity_poly.pdbx_seq_one_letter_code
_entity_poly.pdbx_strand_id
1 'polypeptide(L)'
;MADKTIRELSEELGVSKQRIQQVVDNLPTSKKPQKINNRYVINIDIQKEIKKNIQKSKNESNKENNKFGDKKTTSENDYLSVITMQLKEKDKQIEQLQKLLEQQQILTLQANKKVERLEMDKEDQEDSLEKEKEKSQGFFARFFNNKEKN
;
A
#
# COMPACT_ATOMS: atom_id res chain seq x y z
N MET A 1 -55.35 9.86 -30.10
CA MET A 1 -54.00 10.30 -29.67
C MET A 1 -53.30 10.82 -30.91
N ALA A 2 -52.79 12.05 -30.87
CA ALA A 2 -52.34 12.79 -32.06
C ALA A 2 -50.87 12.52 -32.42
N ASP A 3 -50.55 12.69 -33.70
CA ASP A 3 -49.18 12.76 -34.18
C ASP A 3 -48.45 13.93 -33.52
N LYS A 4 -47.18 13.71 -33.17
CA LYS A 4 -46.37 14.72 -32.47
C LYS A 4 -45.19 15.14 -33.33
N THR A 5 -44.78 16.38 -33.11
CA THR A 5 -43.53 16.90 -33.67
C THR A 5 -42.33 16.52 -32.78
N ILE A 6 -41.13 16.62 -33.33
CA ILE A 6 -39.88 16.45 -32.55
C ILE A 6 -39.85 17.36 -31.31
N ARG A 7 -40.40 18.58 -31.42
CA ARG A 7 -40.44 19.53 -30.32
C ARG A 7 -41.31 19.03 -29.18
N GLU A 8 -42.55 18.65 -29.45
CA GLU A 8 -43.48 18.16 -28.43
C GLU A 8 -42.97 16.87 -27.80
N LEU A 9 -42.38 15.98 -28.60
CA LEU A 9 -41.78 14.74 -28.11
C LEU A 9 -40.54 15.01 -27.23
N SER A 10 -39.78 16.08 -27.52
CA SER A 10 -38.62 16.51 -26.73
C SER A 10 -39.01 17.04 -25.35
N GLU A 11 -40.06 17.86 -25.33
CA GLU A 11 -40.60 18.46 -24.11
C GLU A 11 -41.24 17.38 -23.22
N GLU A 12 -41.96 16.41 -23.79
CA GLU A 12 -42.54 15.28 -23.04
C GLU A 12 -41.48 14.35 -22.43
N LEU A 13 -40.39 14.09 -23.15
CA LEU A 13 -39.35 13.13 -22.72
C LEU A 13 -38.20 13.76 -21.93
N GLY A 14 -38.18 15.09 -21.80
CA GLY A 14 -37.12 15.83 -21.11
C GLY A 14 -35.75 15.63 -21.76
N VAL A 15 -35.70 15.52 -23.09
CA VAL A 15 -34.45 15.33 -23.86
C VAL A 15 -34.31 16.42 -24.90
N SER A 16 -33.08 16.70 -25.36
CA SER A 16 -32.86 17.74 -26.38
C SER A 16 -33.49 17.36 -27.72
N LYS A 17 -33.94 18.37 -28.49
CA LYS A 17 -34.45 18.19 -29.86
C LYS A 17 -33.46 17.44 -30.76
N GLN A 18 -32.18 17.76 -30.62
CA GLN A 18 -31.07 17.10 -31.33
C GLN A 18 -30.99 15.61 -30.99
N ARG A 19 -31.17 15.22 -29.72
CA ARG A 19 -31.13 13.81 -29.33
C ARG A 19 -32.25 13.01 -29.99
N ILE A 20 -33.46 13.57 -30.07
CA ILE A 20 -34.55 12.91 -30.79
C ILE A 20 -34.26 12.83 -32.29
N GLN A 21 -33.69 13.87 -32.90
CA GLN A 21 -33.28 13.84 -34.30
C GLN A 21 -32.26 12.72 -34.57
N GLN A 22 -31.23 12.59 -33.73
CA GLN A 22 -30.25 11.50 -33.85
C GLN A 22 -30.90 10.12 -33.73
N VAL A 23 -31.82 9.94 -32.78
CA VAL A 23 -32.54 8.66 -32.64
C VAL A 23 -33.37 8.38 -33.89
N VAL A 24 -34.05 9.39 -34.44
CA VAL A 24 -34.82 9.29 -35.68
C VAL A 24 -33.94 8.93 -36.88
N ASP A 25 -32.76 9.54 -37.00
CA ASP A 25 -31.82 9.27 -38.10
C ASP A 25 -31.28 7.83 -38.05
N ASN A 26 -31.11 7.30 -36.83
CA ASN A 26 -30.67 5.94 -36.54
C ASN A 26 -31.79 4.88 -36.66
N LEU A 27 -33.05 5.27 -36.87
CA LEU A 27 -34.13 4.30 -37.10
C LEU A 27 -33.97 3.62 -38.47
N PRO A 28 -34.39 2.35 -38.60
CA PRO A 28 -34.39 1.66 -39.89
C PRO A 28 -35.30 2.39 -40.89
N THR A 29 -34.97 2.34 -42.17
CA THR A 29 -35.70 3.06 -43.24
C THR A 29 -37.20 2.79 -43.25
N SER A 30 -37.64 1.61 -42.81
CA SER A 30 -39.05 1.22 -42.71
C SER A 30 -39.83 1.96 -41.62
N LYS A 31 -39.16 2.59 -40.65
CA LYS A 31 -39.77 3.24 -39.48
C LYS A 31 -39.37 4.70 -39.32
N LYS A 32 -38.88 5.31 -40.40
CA LYS A 32 -38.54 6.74 -40.41
C LYS A 32 -39.82 7.58 -40.50
N PRO A 33 -39.95 8.62 -39.65
CA PRO A 33 -41.10 9.52 -39.70
C PRO A 33 -41.11 10.30 -41.01
N GLN A 34 -42.30 10.54 -41.54
CA GLN A 34 -42.47 11.32 -42.76
C GLN A 34 -42.26 12.81 -42.47
N LYS A 35 -41.68 13.51 -43.45
CA LYS A 35 -41.46 14.95 -43.40
C LYS A 35 -42.58 15.63 -44.17
N ILE A 36 -43.48 16.30 -43.45
CA ILE A 36 -44.60 17.07 -44.02
C ILE A 36 -44.33 18.56 -43.75
N ASN A 37 -44.33 19.39 -44.79
CA ASN A 37 -44.11 20.84 -44.67
C ASN A 37 -42.85 21.19 -43.86
N ASN A 38 -41.73 20.58 -44.23
CA ASN A 38 -40.44 20.69 -43.55
C ASN A 38 -40.37 20.23 -42.08
N ARG A 39 -41.43 19.63 -41.53
CA ARG A 39 -41.47 19.12 -40.16
C ARG A 39 -41.63 17.61 -40.13
N TYR A 40 -40.94 16.96 -39.21
CA TYR A 40 -41.16 15.54 -38.94
C TYR A 40 -42.47 15.37 -38.18
N VAL A 41 -43.37 14.57 -38.75
CA VAL A 41 -44.61 14.15 -38.11
C VAL A 41 -44.40 12.71 -37.63
N ILE A 42 -44.40 12.53 -36.32
CA ILE A 42 -44.03 11.26 -35.69
C ILE A 42 -45.31 10.52 -35.28
N ASN A 43 -45.62 9.44 -36.00
CA ASN A 43 -46.72 8.54 -35.66
C ASN A 43 -46.43 7.82 -34.33
N ILE A 44 -47.49 7.42 -33.64
CA ILE A 44 -47.51 6.74 -32.34
C ILE A 44 -46.54 5.56 -32.27
N ASP A 45 -46.46 4.73 -33.32
CA ASP A 45 -45.56 3.57 -33.33
C ASP A 45 -44.10 3.98 -33.29
N ILE A 46 -43.74 5.01 -34.05
CA ILE A 46 -42.40 5.58 -34.07
C ILE A 46 -42.10 6.28 -32.74
N GLN A 47 -43.09 6.95 -32.13
CA GLN A 47 -42.94 7.54 -30.78
C GLN A 47 -42.58 6.46 -29.75
N LYS A 48 -43.23 5.29 -29.78
CA LYS A 48 -42.93 4.17 -28.87
C LYS A 48 -41.50 3.67 -29.04
N GLU A 49 -41.01 3.59 -30.27
CA GLU A 49 -39.64 3.16 -30.54
C GLU A 49 -38.59 4.17 -30.06
N ILE A 50 -38.82 5.47 -30.33
CA ILE A 50 -37.96 6.55 -29.84
C ILE A 50 -37.90 6.52 -28.30
N LYS A 51 -39.06 6.39 -27.64
CA LYS A 51 -39.14 6.25 -26.17
C LYS A 51 -38.33 5.06 -25.66
N LYS A 52 -38.48 3.89 -26.29
CA LYS A 52 -37.75 2.67 -25.93
C LYS A 52 -36.23 2.84 -26.10
N ASN A 53 -35.78 3.48 -27.18
CA ASN A 53 -34.36 3.70 -27.46
C ASN A 53 -33.74 4.67 -26.42
N ILE A 54 -34.43 5.76 -26.12
CA ILE A 54 -33.99 6.72 -25.10
C ILE A 54 -33.89 6.05 -23.73
N GLN A 55 -34.89 5.25 -23.33
CA GLN A 55 -34.86 4.50 -22.06
C GLN A 55 -33.73 3.47 -22.01
N LYS A 56 -33.48 2.75 -23.12
CA LYS A 56 -32.34 1.83 -23.21
C LYS A 56 -31.02 2.56 -22.99
N SER A 57 -30.80 3.70 -23.64
CA SER A 57 -29.55 4.46 -23.48
C SER A 57 -29.31 4.94 -22.04
N LYS A 58 -30.36 5.31 -21.29
CA LYS A 58 -30.27 5.63 -19.85
C LYS A 58 -29.89 4.41 -19.00
N ASN A 59 -30.38 3.23 -19.35
CA ASN A 59 -30.09 1.99 -18.64
C ASN A 59 -28.70 1.41 -19.01
N GLU A 60 -28.25 1.64 -20.24
CA GLU A 60 -26.93 1.24 -20.74
C GLU A 60 -25.82 2.12 -20.17
N SER A 61 -26.01 3.43 -20.03
CA SER A 61 -25.05 4.30 -19.31
C SER A 61 -24.82 3.87 -17.86
N ASN A 62 -25.83 3.30 -17.19
CA ASN A 62 -25.67 2.72 -15.85
C ASN A 62 -24.96 1.36 -15.84
N LYS A 63 -24.95 0.63 -16.98
CA LYS A 63 -24.24 -0.65 -17.12
C LYS A 63 -22.82 -0.49 -17.67
N GLU A 64 -22.54 0.51 -18.48
CA GLU A 64 -21.21 0.79 -19.04
C GLU A 64 -20.25 1.38 -18.02
N ASN A 65 -20.75 2.16 -17.05
CA ASN A 65 -19.96 2.56 -15.87
C ASN A 65 -19.52 1.37 -15.00
N ASN A 66 -20.17 0.21 -15.13
CA ASN A 66 -19.78 -1.03 -14.42
C ASN A 66 -18.97 -2.00 -15.29
N LYS A 67 -18.71 -1.69 -16.57
CA LYS A 67 -17.95 -2.58 -17.49
C LYS A 67 -16.62 -1.99 -17.97
N PHE A 68 -16.37 -0.71 -17.74
CA PHE A 68 -15.05 -0.10 -17.97
C PHE A 68 -14.09 -0.26 -16.77
N GLY A 69 -14.52 -0.92 -15.69
CA GLY A 69 -13.70 -1.22 -14.52
C GLY A 69 -12.88 -2.52 -14.61
N ASP A 70 -13.16 -3.45 -15.53
CA ASP A 70 -12.57 -4.80 -15.47
C ASP A 70 -11.34 -5.05 -16.35
N LYS A 71 -10.95 -4.09 -17.22
CA LYS A 71 -9.76 -4.26 -18.08
C LYS A 71 -8.56 -3.38 -17.72
N LYS A 72 -8.75 -2.38 -16.85
CA LYS A 72 -7.64 -1.61 -16.25
C LYS A 72 -7.19 -2.16 -14.90
N THR A 73 -8.08 -2.86 -14.20
CA THR A 73 -7.84 -3.39 -12.86
C THR A 73 -6.90 -4.59 -12.85
N THR A 74 -6.80 -5.40 -13.90
CA THR A 74 -5.85 -6.53 -13.92
C THR A 74 -4.40 -6.07 -13.85
N SER A 75 -4.00 -5.08 -14.67
CA SER A 75 -2.62 -4.56 -14.65
C SER A 75 -2.27 -3.78 -13.38
N GLU A 76 -3.23 -3.05 -12.80
CA GLU A 76 -3.04 -2.34 -11.53
C GLU A 76 -3.00 -3.31 -10.33
N ASN A 77 -3.83 -4.35 -10.33
CA ASN A 77 -3.80 -5.39 -9.29
C ASN A 77 -2.53 -6.23 -9.35
N ASP A 78 -2.01 -6.52 -10.54
CA ASP A 78 -0.74 -7.24 -10.69
C ASP A 78 0.42 -6.40 -10.14
N TYR A 79 0.46 -5.09 -10.45
CA TYR A 79 1.46 -4.18 -9.92
C TYR A 79 1.39 -4.03 -8.39
N LEU A 80 0.18 -3.92 -7.83
CA LEU A 80 -0.04 -3.92 -6.38
C LEU A 80 0.38 -5.24 -5.74
N SER A 81 0.15 -6.38 -6.40
CA SER A 81 0.58 -7.69 -5.90
C SER A 81 2.11 -7.78 -5.80
N VAL A 82 2.82 -7.29 -6.81
CA VAL A 82 4.29 -7.28 -6.83
C VAL A 82 4.84 -6.36 -5.74
N ILE A 83 4.28 -5.17 -5.57
CA ILE A 83 4.68 -4.24 -4.50
C ILE A 83 4.45 -4.85 -3.13
N THR A 84 3.28 -5.45 -2.89
CA THR A 84 2.98 -6.05 -1.58
C THR A 84 3.87 -7.26 -1.29
N MET A 85 4.25 -8.05 -2.30
CA MET A 85 5.24 -9.11 -2.14
C MET A 85 6.63 -8.54 -1.80
N GLN A 86 7.08 -7.52 -2.54
CA GLN A 86 8.37 -6.86 -2.27
C GLN A 86 8.41 -6.25 -0.87
N LEU A 87 7.34 -5.61 -0.42
CA LEU A 87 7.24 -5.07 0.94
C LEU A 87 7.38 -6.18 1.98
N LYS A 88 6.67 -7.30 1.81
CA LYS A 88 6.79 -8.45 2.73
C LYS A 88 8.21 -9.03 2.77
N GLU A 89 8.90 -9.09 1.64
CA GLU A 89 10.30 -9.52 1.60
C GLU A 89 11.23 -8.53 2.29
N LYS A 90 11.02 -7.23 2.09
CA LYS A 90 11.77 -6.18 2.78
C LYS A 90 11.54 -6.20 4.29
N ASP A 91 10.31 -6.40 4.74
CA ASP A 91 9.99 -6.52 6.16
C ASP A 91 10.70 -7.73 6.80
N LYS A 92 10.73 -8.88 6.10
CA LYS A 92 11.50 -10.04 6.55
C LYS A 92 13.00 -9.76 6.63
N GLN A 93 13.57 -9.03 5.66
CA GLN A 93 14.98 -8.63 5.71
C GLN A 93 15.25 -7.72 6.91
N ILE A 94 14.34 -6.77 7.19
CA ILE A 94 14.44 -5.88 8.36
C ILE A 94 14.41 -6.70 9.65
N GLU A 95 13.50 -7.65 9.78
CA GLU A 95 13.39 -8.53 10.96
C GLU A 95 14.70 -9.32 11.18
N GLN A 96 15.28 -9.88 10.11
CA GLN A 96 16.55 -10.60 10.18
C GLN A 96 17.70 -9.70 10.62
N LEU A 97 17.78 -8.48 10.08
CA LEU A 97 18.80 -7.50 10.46
C LEU A 97 18.66 -7.05 11.91
N GLN A 98 17.43 -6.83 12.39
CA GLN A 98 17.17 -6.50 13.79
C GLN A 98 17.62 -7.63 14.72
N LYS A 99 17.32 -8.88 14.38
CA LYS A 99 17.75 -10.04 15.16
C LYS A 99 19.27 -10.20 15.20
N LEU A 100 19.95 -9.97 14.07
CA LEU A 100 21.41 -10.00 14.01
C LEU A 100 22.03 -8.87 14.85
N LEU A 101 21.46 -7.67 14.78
CA LEU A 101 21.89 -6.53 15.58
C LEU A 101 21.74 -6.80 17.07
N GLU A 102 20.60 -7.35 17.50
CA GLU A 102 20.34 -7.73 18.88
C GLU A 102 21.37 -8.77 19.37
N GLN A 103 21.64 -9.80 18.57
CA GLN A 103 22.67 -10.79 18.88
C GLN A 103 24.05 -10.15 19.03
N GLN A 104 24.41 -9.23 18.14
CA GLN A 104 25.68 -8.51 18.22
C GLN A 104 25.76 -7.65 19.49
N GLN A 105 24.69 -6.96 19.86
CA GLN A 105 24.63 -6.17 21.09
C GLN A 105 24.80 -7.06 22.33
N ILE A 106 24.11 -8.20 22.39
CA ILE A 106 24.24 -9.16 23.50
C ILE A 106 25.67 -9.69 23.60
N LEU A 107 26.26 -10.14 22.48
CA LEU A 107 27.63 -10.65 22.46
C LEU A 107 28.64 -9.58 22.88
N THR A 108 28.45 -8.33 22.45
CA THR A 108 29.30 -7.20 22.82
C THR A 108 29.23 -6.93 24.32
N LEU A 109 28.01 -6.92 24.90
CA LEU A 109 27.83 -6.75 26.34
C LEU A 109 28.45 -7.90 27.14
N GLN A 110 28.33 -9.13 26.67
CA GLN A 110 28.96 -10.29 27.31
C GLN A 110 30.48 -10.23 27.24
N ALA A 111 31.03 -9.82 26.09
CA ALA A 111 32.47 -9.62 25.92
C ALA A 111 32.99 -8.54 26.87
N ASN A 112 32.34 -7.39 26.93
CA ASN A 112 32.73 -6.29 27.83
C ASN A 112 32.69 -6.72 29.30
N LYS A 113 31.62 -7.40 29.74
CA LYS A 113 31.55 -7.94 31.12
C LYS A 113 32.67 -8.94 31.43
N LYS A 114 33.09 -9.72 30.44
CA LYS A 114 34.21 -10.66 30.62
C LYS A 114 35.54 -9.92 30.70
N VAL A 115 35.72 -8.86 29.89
CA VAL A 115 36.91 -8.00 29.95
C VAL A 115 37.01 -7.32 31.31
N GLU A 116 35.94 -6.68 31.78
CA GLU A 116 35.89 -6.04 33.11
C GLU A 116 36.28 -7.01 34.24
N ARG A 117 35.73 -8.24 34.23
CA ARG A 117 36.09 -9.25 35.24
C ARG A 117 37.57 -9.63 35.19
N LEU A 118 38.12 -9.79 33.98
CA LEU A 118 39.54 -10.12 33.81
C LEU A 118 40.46 -8.96 34.22
N GLU A 119 40.01 -7.72 34.06
CA GLU A 119 40.72 -6.53 34.53
C GLU A 119 40.71 -6.48 36.07
N MET A 120 39.55 -6.67 36.69
CA MET A 120 39.44 -6.78 38.15
C MET A 120 40.29 -7.91 38.74
N ASP A 121 40.23 -9.12 38.14
CA ASP A 121 41.00 -10.27 38.60
C ASP A 121 42.52 -10.01 38.51
N LYS A 122 42.97 -9.21 37.53
CA LYS A 122 44.38 -8.80 37.41
C LYS A 122 44.75 -7.75 38.44
N GLU A 123 43.92 -6.75 38.66
CA GLU A 123 44.14 -5.73 39.71
C GLU A 123 44.25 -6.38 41.09
N ASP A 124 43.35 -7.33 41.43
CA ASP A 124 43.39 -8.08 42.68
C ASP A 124 44.67 -8.92 42.82
N GLN A 125 45.16 -9.51 41.72
CA GLN A 125 46.43 -10.25 41.69
C GLN A 125 47.63 -9.32 41.90
N GLU A 126 47.65 -8.15 41.27
CA GLU A 126 48.71 -7.16 41.43
C GLU A 126 48.75 -6.64 42.88
N ASP A 127 47.60 -6.28 43.45
CA ASP A 127 47.43 -5.84 44.84
C ASP A 127 47.92 -6.88 45.85
N SER A 128 47.60 -8.15 45.62
CA SER A 128 48.03 -9.25 46.50
C SER A 128 49.53 -9.50 46.41
N LEU A 129 50.12 -9.44 45.21
CA LEU A 129 51.56 -9.54 45.00
C LEU A 129 52.32 -8.37 45.64
N GLU A 130 51.79 -7.15 45.60
CA GLU A 130 52.38 -6.00 46.29
C GLU A 130 52.34 -6.17 47.81
N LYS A 131 51.19 -6.57 48.38
CA LYS A 131 51.06 -6.84 49.82
C LYS A 131 51.97 -7.96 50.30
N GLU A 132 52.21 -9.00 49.51
CA GLU A 132 53.16 -10.07 49.85
C GLU A 132 54.63 -9.60 49.80
N LYS A 133 54.98 -8.77 48.80
CA LYS A 133 56.32 -8.17 48.72
C LYS A 133 56.61 -7.28 49.93
N GLU A 134 55.66 -6.43 50.33
CA GLU A 134 55.83 -5.57 51.51
C GLU A 134 55.95 -6.39 52.82
N LYS A 135 55.10 -7.40 53.00
CA LYS A 135 55.13 -8.27 54.20
C LYS A 135 56.44 -9.08 54.30
N SER A 136 56.91 -9.64 53.19
CA SER A 136 58.16 -10.41 53.17
C SER A 136 59.38 -9.53 53.42
N GLN A 137 59.45 -8.33 52.84
CA GLN A 137 60.50 -7.33 53.13
C GLN A 137 60.58 -6.99 54.63
N GLY A 138 59.43 -6.71 55.27
CA GLY A 138 59.36 -6.43 56.70
C GLY A 138 59.71 -7.64 57.59
N PHE A 139 59.38 -8.85 57.14
CA PHE A 139 59.70 -10.10 57.83
C PHE A 139 61.22 -10.40 57.78
N PHE A 140 61.85 -10.28 56.61
CA PHE A 140 63.30 -10.49 56.47
C PHE A 140 64.10 -9.45 57.27
N ALA A 141 63.73 -8.17 57.22
CA ALA A 141 64.42 -7.12 57.98
C ALA A 141 64.43 -7.39 59.49
N ARG A 142 63.31 -7.89 60.04
CA ARG A 142 63.22 -8.28 61.46
C ARG A 142 63.99 -9.57 61.78
N PHE A 143 63.99 -10.52 60.86
CA PHE A 143 64.68 -11.81 61.04
C PHE A 143 66.21 -11.66 61.01
N PHE A 144 66.76 -10.85 60.10
CA PHE A 144 68.21 -10.64 60.01
C PHE A 144 68.76 -9.74 61.13
N ASN A 145 68.05 -8.68 61.53
CA ASN A 145 68.49 -7.81 62.62
C ASN A 145 68.52 -8.50 64.00
N ASN A 146 67.76 -9.58 64.19
CA ASN A 146 67.75 -10.31 65.46
C ASN A 146 68.89 -11.34 65.58
N LYS A 147 69.62 -11.60 64.48
CA LYS A 147 70.72 -12.57 64.44
C LYS A 147 72.07 -11.97 64.80
N GLU A 148 72.22 -10.65 64.76
CA GLU A 148 73.46 -9.94 65.10
C GLU A 148 73.58 -9.57 66.59
N LYS A 149 72.61 -9.92 67.44
CA LYS A 149 72.56 -9.54 68.87
C LYS A 149 72.81 -10.69 69.87
N ASN A 150 73.33 -11.84 69.43
CA ASN A 150 73.76 -12.92 70.33
C ASN A 150 75.26 -13.19 70.20
#